data_AF-A0A375AE46-F1
#
_entry.id   AF-A0A375AE46-F1
#
_cell.length_a   1.000
_cell.length_b   1.000
_cell.length_c   1.000
_cell.angle_alpha   90.00
_cell.angle_beta   90.00
_cell.angle_gamma   90.00
#
_symmetry.space_group_name_H-M   'P 1'
#
loop_
_entity.id
_entity.type
_entity.pdbx_description
1 polymer ?
#
loop_
_entity_poly.entity_id
_entity_poly.type
_entity_poly.pdbx_seq_one_letter_code
_entity_poly.pdbx_strand_id
1 'polypeptide(L)'
;MDNWLKLRAMKNQVTGASRTFVSCDGSKVLAYYSLASSAVATNVAPGRFRRNMPDPIPVVVLGRLAVDKSLHGQGVGRALVRDAGLRVIQVADTIGIRGMLVHALSDEAREFYLRVGFEPSPIDPMILMVTLGDLVGSLSI
;
A
#
# COMPACT_ATOMS: atom_id res chain seq x y z
N MET A 1 14.34 -6.55 -0.72
CA MET A 1 13.67 -5.50 0.08
C MET A 1 14.46 -5.16 1.35
N ASP A 2 15.16 -6.14 1.92
CA ASP A 2 15.94 -6.07 3.17
C ASP A 2 16.95 -4.92 3.23
N ASN A 3 17.68 -4.66 2.14
CA ASN A 3 18.67 -3.58 2.08
C ASN A 3 18.02 -2.21 2.30
N TRP A 4 16.83 -1.98 1.76
CA TRP A 4 16.16 -0.70 1.95
C TRP A 4 15.70 -0.51 3.39
N LEU A 5 15.20 -1.57 4.04
CA LEU A 5 14.80 -1.51 5.45
C LEU A 5 16.00 -1.07 6.32
N LYS A 6 17.15 -1.73 6.13
CA LYS A 6 18.37 -1.46 6.92
C LYS A 6 18.98 -0.09 6.64
N LEU A 7 18.97 0.35 5.38
CA LEU A 7 19.77 1.51 4.96
C LEU A 7 18.95 2.80 4.81
N ARG A 8 17.62 2.71 4.63
CA ARG A 8 16.80 3.85 4.19
C ARG A 8 15.55 4.09 5.03
N ALA A 9 14.92 3.06 5.59
CA ALA A 9 13.63 3.20 6.26
C ALA A 9 13.66 4.24 7.39
N MET A 10 14.65 4.16 8.29
CA MET A 10 14.76 5.12 9.40
C MET A 10 15.08 6.54 8.94
N LYS A 11 15.97 6.70 7.95
CA LYS A 11 16.25 8.02 7.37
C LYS A 11 14.97 8.62 6.76
N ASN A 12 14.24 7.84 5.98
CA ASN A 12 12.99 8.28 5.36
C ASN A 12 11.89 8.59 6.39
N GLN A 13 11.84 7.84 7.49
CA GLN A 13 10.96 8.12 8.63
C GLN A 13 11.27 9.51 9.19
N VAL A 14 12.54 9.78 9.52
CA VAL A 14 12.97 11.04 10.13
C VAL A 14 12.77 12.22 9.18
N THR A 15 13.10 12.08 7.89
CA THR A 15 13.00 13.17 6.91
C THR A 15 11.59 13.36 6.34
N GLY A 16 10.61 12.53 6.70
CA GLY A 16 9.24 12.64 6.21
C GLY A 16 8.97 12.03 4.84
N ALA A 17 9.94 11.34 4.22
CA ALA A 17 9.78 10.76 2.88
C ALA A 17 8.81 9.56 2.87
N SER A 18 8.69 8.84 3.99
CA SER A 18 7.72 7.76 4.16
C SER A 18 7.49 7.47 5.65
N ARG A 19 6.38 6.83 5.99
CA ARG A 19 6.14 6.24 7.31
C ARG A 19 6.27 4.73 7.23
N THR A 20 7.21 4.15 7.98
CA THR A 20 7.48 2.71 7.98
C THR A 20 6.95 2.07 9.26
N PHE A 21 6.24 0.96 9.12
CA PHE A 21 5.67 0.18 10.21
C PHE A 21 6.26 -1.23 10.16
N VAL A 22 6.58 -1.79 11.32
CA VAL A 22 7.27 -3.07 11.46
C VAL A 22 6.51 -4.00 12.40
N SER A 23 6.54 -5.28 12.10
CA SER A 23 6.17 -6.37 13.03
C SER A 23 7.46 -7.06 13.49
N CYS A 24 7.58 -7.27 14.80
CA CYS A 24 8.80 -7.74 15.43
C CYS A 24 8.55 -8.97 16.30
N ASP A 25 9.57 -9.83 16.37
CA ASP A 25 9.74 -10.84 17.41
C ASP A 25 11.00 -10.47 18.20
N GLY A 26 10.81 -9.99 19.43
CA GLY A 26 11.85 -9.29 20.19
C GLY A 26 12.45 -8.13 19.39
N SER A 27 13.76 -8.17 19.14
CA SER A 27 14.47 -7.16 18.33
C SER A 27 14.50 -7.48 16.83
N LYS A 28 13.98 -8.63 16.40
CA LYS A 28 14.01 -9.07 15.00
C LYS A 28 12.77 -8.55 14.28
N VAL A 29 12.96 -7.74 13.25
CA VAL A 29 11.87 -7.37 12.33
C VAL A 29 11.56 -8.57 11.43
N LEU A 30 10.32 -9.07 11.48
CA LEU A 30 9.85 -10.18 10.68
C LEU A 30 8.95 -9.76 9.52
N ALA A 31 8.40 -8.55 9.56
CA ALA A 31 7.61 -8.03 8.45
C ALA A 31 7.56 -6.50 8.53
N TYR A 32 7.39 -5.83 7.40
CA TYR A 32 7.25 -4.39 7.39
C TYR A 32 6.50 -3.88 6.15
N TYR A 33 6.01 -2.66 6.25
CA TYR A 33 5.54 -1.90 5.10
C TYR A 33 5.80 -0.41 5.27
N SER A 34 5.67 0.36 4.17
CA SER A 34 5.84 1.81 4.20
C SER A 34 4.75 2.54 3.42
N LEU A 35 4.26 3.65 3.97
CA LEU A 35 3.28 4.54 3.36
C LEU A 35 3.90 5.90 3.01
N ALA A 36 3.47 6.49 1.91
CA ALA A 36 3.82 7.85 1.52
C ALA A 36 2.63 8.53 0.83
N SER A 37 2.45 9.83 1.06
CA SER A 37 1.49 10.64 0.29
C SER A 37 1.92 10.73 -1.16
N SER A 38 0.97 10.67 -2.10
CA SER A 38 1.25 10.83 -3.53
C SER A 38 0.01 11.33 -4.28
N ALA A 39 0.16 11.50 -5.58
CA ALA A 39 -0.93 11.70 -6.50
C ALA A 39 -0.69 10.88 -7.79
N VAL A 40 -1.76 10.50 -8.48
CA VAL A 40 -1.69 9.71 -9.71
C VAL A 40 -2.49 10.39 -10.81
N ALA A 41 -1.94 10.45 -12.02
CA ALA A 41 -2.63 11.04 -13.17
C ALA A 41 -3.90 10.25 -13.51
N THR A 42 -4.93 10.94 -13.98
CA THR A 42 -6.26 10.35 -14.20
C THR A 42 -6.28 9.26 -15.29
N ASN A 43 -5.37 9.31 -16.26
CA ASN A 43 -5.23 8.28 -17.30
C ASN A 43 -4.65 6.96 -16.78
N VAL A 44 -3.92 6.99 -15.65
CA VAL A 44 -3.34 5.79 -15.02
C VAL A 44 -4.40 5.05 -14.21
N ALA A 45 -5.43 5.72 -13.70
CA ALA A 45 -6.36 5.08 -12.78
C ALA A 45 -7.57 4.43 -13.50
N PRO A 46 -8.10 3.29 -13.00
CA PRO A 46 -9.32 2.68 -13.51
C PRO A 46 -10.51 3.64 -13.50
N GLY A 47 -11.50 3.40 -14.37
CA GLY A 47 -12.68 4.25 -14.53
C GLY A 47 -13.40 4.55 -13.20
N ARG A 48 -13.62 3.51 -12.36
CA ARG A 48 -14.23 3.67 -11.03
C ARG A 48 -13.36 4.49 -10.07
N PHE A 49 -12.04 4.35 -10.15
CA PHE A 49 -11.11 5.07 -9.28
C PHE A 49 -11.07 6.57 -9.62
N ARG A 50 -11.05 6.94 -10.90
CA ARG A 50 -10.95 8.34 -11.36
C ARG A 50 -12.27 9.11 -11.47
N ARG A 51 -13.42 8.43 -11.38
CA ARG A 51 -14.73 9.06 -11.56
C ARG A 51 -14.88 10.26 -10.61
N ASN A 52 -15.17 11.43 -11.17
CA ASN A 52 -15.36 12.71 -10.46
C ASN A 52 -14.16 13.18 -9.62
N MET A 53 -12.93 12.74 -9.94
CA MET A 53 -11.72 13.17 -9.24
C MET A 53 -10.96 14.26 -10.01
N PRO A 54 -10.22 15.14 -9.32
CA PRO A 54 -9.30 16.06 -9.96
C PRO A 54 -8.11 15.34 -10.60
N ASP A 55 -7.37 16.05 -11.44
CA ASP A 55 -6.06 15.62 -11.95
C ASP A 55 -4.95 16.48 -11.33
N PRO A 56 -4.02 15.91 -10.56
CA PRO A 56 -3.87 14.49 -10.23
C PRO A 56 -4.79 14.02 -9.08
N ILE A 57 -5.08 12.72 -9.06
CA ILE A 57 -5.91 12.07 -8.04
C ILE A 57 -5.08 11.86 -6.77
N PRO A 58 -5.49 12.37 -5.59
CA PRO A 58 -4.74 12.19 -4.36
C PRO A 58 -4.84 10.75 -3.84
N VAL A 59 -3.69 10.15 -3.51
CA VAL A 59 -3.58 8.74 -3.07
C VAL A 59 -2.52 8.57 -1.98
N VAL A 60 -2.54 7.42 -1.31
CA VAL A 60 -1.41 6.94 -0.50
C VAL A 60 -0.72 5.79 -1.22
N VAL A 61 0.60 5.84 -1.33
CA VAL A 61 1.39 4.76 -1.92
C VAL A 61 1.83 3.78 -0.84
N LEU A 62 1.48 2.50 -1.02
CA LEU A 62 2.10 1.38 -0.31
C LEU A 62 3.45 1.09 -0.97
N GLY A 63 4.47 1.87 -0.61
CA GLY A 63 5.75 1.88 -1.31
C GLY A 63 6.59 0.63 -1.12
N ARG A 64 6.41 -0.06 0.01
CA ARG A 64 7.07 -1.33 0.33
C ARG A 64 6.13 -2.18 1.17
N LEU A 65 6.18 -3.48 0.95
CA LEU A 65 5.61 -4.51 1.79
C LEU A 65 6.49 -5.75 1.68
N ALA A 66 7.03 -6.21 2.80
CA ALA A 66 7.86 -7.40 2.85
C ALA A 66 7.56 -8.21 4.11
N VAL A 67 7.64 -9.52 3.95
CA VAL A 67 7.44 -10.51 5.01
C VAL A 67 8.66 -11.44 4.99
N ASP A 68 9.22 -11.74 6.16
CA ASP A 68 10.27 -12.74 6.32
C ASP A 68 9.79 -14.08 5.75
N LYS A 69 10.68 -14.80 5.08
CA LYS A 69 10.37 -16.07 4.42
C LYS A 69 9.78 -17.10 5.39
N SER A 70 10.16 -17.06 6.67
CA SER A 70 9.61 -17.97 7.69
C SER A 70 8.12 -17.79 7.93
N LEU A 71 7.55 -16.64 7.56
CA LEU A 71 6.13 -16.29 7.75
C LEU A 71 5.32 -16.33 6.44
N HIS A 72 5.92 -16.75 5.33
CA HIS A 72 5.21 -16.86 4.05
C HIS A 72 4.12 -17.94 4.12
N GLY A 73 3.00 -17.68 3.44
CA GLY A 73 1.82 -18.57 3.45
C GLY A 73 0.96 -18.50 4.72
N GLN A 74 1.38 -17.76 5.76
CA GLN A 74 0.65 -17.69 7.04
C GLN A 74 -0.31 -16.49 7.14
N GLY A 75 -0.64 -15.85 6.01
CA GLY A 75 -1.58 -14.71 5.98
C GLY A 75 -0.98 -13.36 6.43
N VAL A 76 0.27 -13.31 6.90
CA VAL A 76 0.91 -12.08 7.41
C VAL A 76 0.90 -10.95 6.38
N GLY A 77 1.16 -11.23 5.10
CA GLY A 77 1.10 -10.21 4.05
C GLY A 77 -0.28 -9.54 3.95
N ARG A 78 -1.37 -10.31 4.02
CA ARG A 78 -2.74 -9.77 4.01
C ARG A 78 -3.02 -8.95 5.27
N ALA A 79 -2.55 -9.44 6.42
CA ALA A 79 -2.68 -8.71 7.68
C ALA A 79 -1.95 -7.35 7.63
N LEU A 80 -0.77 -7.27 6.99
CA LEU A 80 -0.06 -6.00 6.79
C LEU A 80 -0.82 -5.05 5.86
N VAL A 81 -1.41 -5.54 4.76
CA VAL A 81 -2.24 -4.67 3.89
C VAL A 81 -3.47 -4.16 4.64
N ARG A 82 -4.08 -4.99 5.50
CA ARG A 82 -5.19 -4.57 6.37
C ARG A 82 -4.76 -3.50 7.36
N ASP A 83 -3.62 -3.65 8.04
CA ASP A 83 -3.07 -2.63 8.95
C ASP A 83 -2.75 -1.33 8.20
N ALA A 84 -2.17 -1.43 7.01
CA ALA A 84 -1.91 -0.28 6.14
C ALA A 84 -3.21 0.45 5.75
N GLY A 85 -4.25 -0.31 5.36
CA GLY A 85 -5.57 0.22 5.02
C GLY A 85 -6.22 0.96 6.18
N LEU A 86 -6.19 0.39 7.39
CA LEU A 86 -6.71 1.03 8.61
C LEU A 86 -6.05 2.38 8.88
N ARG A 87 -4.72 2.48 8.71
CA ARG A 87 -4.01 3.75 8.89
C ARG A 87 -4.37 4.76 7.81
N VAL A 88 -4.54 4.33 6.57
CA VAL A 88 -4.96 5.21 5.47
C VAL A 88 -6.38 5.73 5.70
N ILE A 89 -7.30 4.89 6.16
CA ILE A 89 -8.66 5.29 6.54
C ILE A 89 -8.62 6.35 7.63
N GLN A 90 -7.84 6.14 8.68
CA GLN A 90 -7.71 7.12 9.76
C GLN A 90 -7.20 8.48 9.28
N VAL A 91 -6.25 8.50 8.33
CA VAL A 91 -5.72 9.76 7.77
C VAL A 91 -6.75 10.43 6.86
N ALA A 92 -7.57 9.64 6.16
CA ALA A 92 -8.55 10.14 5.20
C ALA A 92 -9.66 11.01 5.84
N ASP A 93 -9.86 10.92 7.15
CA ASP A 93 -10.78 11.79 7.90
C ASP A 93 -10.33 13.27 7.91
N THR A 94 -9.04 13.52 7.68
CA THR A 94 -8.44 14.87 7.76
C THR A 94 -7.80 15.33 6.46
N ILE A 95 -7.39 14.39 5.59
CA ILE A 95 -6.72 14.67 4.32
C ILE A 95 -7.45 13.93 3.20
N GLY A 96 -7.79 14.63 2.12
CA GLY A 96 -8.45 14.02 0.96
C GLY A 96 -7.60 12.91 0.34
N ILE A 97 -8.08 11.67 0.40
CA ILE A 97 -7.43 10.47 -0.13
C ILE A 97 -8.46 9.65 -0.91
N ARG A 98 -8.20 9.37 -2.21
CA ARG A 98 -9.08 8.53 -3.02
C ARG A 98 -8.95 7.05 -2.67
N GLY A 99 -7.75 6.63 -2.31
CA GLY A 99 -7.41 5.23 -2.05
C GLY A 99 -5.92 4.99 -1.95
N MET A 100 -5.55 3.72 -2.00
CA MET A 100 -4.15 3.28 -1.99
C MET A 100 -3.68 2.85 -3.38
N LEU A 101 -2.41 3.07 -3.66
CA LEU A 101 -1.71 2.65 -4.87
C LEU A 101 -0.49 1.80 -4.51
N VAL A 102 -0.18 0.80 -5.32
CA VAL A 102 1.06 0.03 -5.24
C VAL A 102 1.66 -0.20 -6.62
N HIS A 103 2.98 -0.19 -6.70
CA HIS A 103 3.72 -0.71 -7.85
C HIS A 103 4.22 -2.11 -7.48
N ALA A 104 3.62 -3.15 -8.08
CA ALA A 104 4.08 -4.51 -7.93
C ALA A 104 5.48 -4.67 -8.56
N LEU A 105 6.32 -5.50 -7.93
CA LEU A 105 7.69 -5.75 -8.42
C LEU A 105 7.83 -7.06 -9.20
N SER A 106 6.79 -7.90 -9.20
CA SER A 106 6.74 -9.16 -9.92
C SER A 106 5.29 -9.59 -10.15
N ASP A 107 5.05 -10.52 -11.08
CA ASP A 107 3.72 -11.06 -11.33
C ASP A 107 3.13 -11.73 -10.08
N GLU A 108 3.94 -12.41 -9.26
CA GLU A 108 3.46 -13.00 -8.00
C GLU A 108 2.97 -11.94 -7.01
N ALA A 109 3.67 -10.79 -6.96
CA ALA A 109 3.25 -9.65 -6.15
C ALA A 109 1.96 -9.02 -6.71
N ARG A 110 1.84 -8.91 -8.04
CA ARG A 110 0.62 -8.44 -8.71
C ARG A 110 -0.55 -9.34 -8.33
N GLU A 111 -0.42 -10.65 -8.50
CA GLU A 111 -1.46 -11.64 -8.15
C GLU A 111 -1.80 -11.62 -6.66
N PHE A 112 -0.83 -11.35 -5.79
CA PHE A 112 -1.10 -11.11 -4.37
C PHE A 112 -2.04 -9.92 -4.17
N TYR A 113 -1.76 -8.76 -4.77
CA TYR A 113 -2.60 -7.57 -4.62
C TYR A 113 -3.97 -7.70 -5.28
N LEU A 114 -4.06 -8.38 -6.43
CA LEU A 114 -5.34 -8.71 -7.08
C LEU A 114 -6.22 -9.55 -6.14
N ARG A 115 -5.67 -10.59 -5.51
CA ARG A 115 -6.39 -11.41 -4.52
C ARG A 115 -6.77 -10.66 -3.24
N VAL A 116 -6.12 -9.54 -2.95
CA VAL A 116 -6.49 -8.65 -1.83
C VAL A 116 -7.63 -7.71 -2.23
N GLY A 117 -7.91 -7.54 -3.52
CA GLY A 117 -8.98 -6.68 -4.03
C GLY A 117 -8.50 -5.38 -4.65
N PHE A 118 -7.20 -5.26 -4.95
CA PHE A 118 -6.70 -4.14 -5.77
C PHE A 118 -7.05 -4.39 -7.24
N GLU A 119 -7.26 -3.30 -7.97
CA GLU A 119 -7.54 -3.30 -9.42
C GLU A 119 -6.34 -2.75 -10.19
N PRO A 120 -5.98 -3.38 -11.33
CA PRO A 120 -4.86 -2.94 -12.14
C PRO A 120 -5.20 -1.65 -12.91
N SER A 121 -4.20 -0.83 -13.15
CA SER A 121 -4.28 0.28 -14.10
C SER A 121 -4.61 -0.22 -15.51
N PRO A 122 -5.40 0.53 -16.30
CA PRO A 122 -5.62 0.22 -17.72
C PRO A 122 -4.38 0.40 -18.60
N ILE A 123 -3.33 1.11 -18.13
CA ILE A 123 -2.12 1.38 -18.92
C ILE A 123 -0.90 0.61 -18.44
N ASP A 124 -0.89 0.14 -17.19
CA ASP A 124 0.20 -0.66 -16.64
C ASP A 124 -0.32 -1.64 -15.57
N PRO A 125 -0.45 -2.94 -15.87
CA PRO A 125 -1.00 -3.93 -14.94
C PRO A 125 -0.16 -4.11 -13.66
N MET A 126 1.07 -3.58 -13.61
CA MET A 126 1.92 -3.60 -12.41
C MET A 126 1.59 -2.46 -11.45
N ILE A 127 0.79 -1.48 -11.86
CA ILE A 127 0.26 -0.44 -10.98
C ILE A 127 -1.14 -0.88 -10.57
N LEU A 128 -1.33 -1.12 -9.27
CA LEU A 128 -2.63 -1.53 -8.74
C LEU A 128 -3.15 -0.53 -7.72
N MET A 129 -4.46 -0.39 -7.67
CA MET A 129 -5.15 0.62 -6.87
C MET A 129 -6.36 0.01 -6.16
N VAL A 130 -6.65 0.47 -4.95
CA VAL A 130 -7.85 0.10 -4.19
C VAL A 130 -8.48 1.36 -3.65
N THR A 131 -9.80 1.51 -3.79
CA THR A 131 -10.46 2.73 -3.32
C THR A 131 -10.55 2.74 -1.80
N LEU A 132 -10.64 3.93 -1.20
CA LEU A 132 -10.90 4.07 0.22
C LEU A 132 -12.20 3.35 0.64
N GLY A 133 -13.23 3.39 -0.22
CA GLY A 133 -14.49 2.69 0.02
C GLY A 133 -14.33 1.17 0.09
N ASP A 134 -13.50 0.58 -0.77
CA ASP A 134 -13.24 -0.87 -0.73
C ASP A 134 -12.41 -1.24 0.50
N LEU A 135 -11.44 -0.40 0.89
CA LEU A 135 -10.69 -0.60 2.13
C LEU A 135 -11.64 -0.64 3.33
N VAL A 136 -12.59 0.29 3.43
CA VAL A 136 -13.62 0.31 4.50
C VAL A 136 -14.52 -0.93 4.42
N GLY A 137 -14.98 -1.30 3.23
CA GLY A 137 -15.82 -2.49 3.01
C GLY A 137 -15.12 -3.79 3.44
N SER A 138 -13.81 -3.90 3.18
CA SER A 138 -13.01 -5.07 3.54
C SER A 138 -12.80 -5.29 5.04
N LEU A 139 -13.05 -4.26 5.87
CA LEU A 139 -12.88 -4.33 7.33
C LEU A 139 -14.13 -4.79 8.07
N SER A 140 -15.28 -4.78 7.40
CA SER A 140 -16.60 -5.11 7.98
C SER A 140 -16.94 -6.60 7.86
N ILE A 141 -15.98 -7.43 7.46
CA ILE A 141 -16.10 -8.88 7.24
C ILE A 141 -15.14 -9.62 8.19
#